data_AF-A0A9P0CV39-F1
#
_entry.id   AF-A0A9P0CV39-F1
#
_cell.length_a   1.000
_cell.length_b   1.000
_cell.length_c   1.000
_cell.angle_alpha   90.00
_cell.angle_beta   90.00
_cell.angle_gamma   90.00
#
_symmetry.space_group_name_H-M   'P 1'
#
loop_
_entity.id
_entity.type
_entity.pdbx_description
1 polymer ?
#
loop_
_entity_poly.entity_id
_entity_poly.type
_entity_poly.pdbx_seq_one_letter_code
_entity_poly.pdbx_strand_id
1 'polypeptide(L)'
;MSARTKRILQLVKHITENERNDNLTQDQKAEQELPHKKHLERKEDARKCRDNDKHVAQENSDVLDFNFDLQSVVSTPKGPAVVFNFKNEIKCSMANPPFCNKNSKETRDSTKKKEQPEKTYQNSLSITNAKYADLAKMCKDGTIPAIHHHFYRGLKPNANKKERLPEPNFDEE
;
A
#
# COMPACT_ATOMS: atom_id res chain seq x y z
N MET A 1 -24.88 40.62 -5.96
CA MET A 1 -24.74 39.25 -6.53
C MET A 1 -24.67 38.21 -5.43
N SER A 2 -25.44 37.13 -5.52
CA SER A 2 -25.44 36.03 -4.55
C SER A 2 -24.14 35.21 -4.63
N ALA A 3 -23.71 34.60 -3.52
CA ALA A 3 -22.53 33.73 -3.46
C ALA A 3 -22.60 32.56 -4.45
N ARG A 4 -23.81 32.08 -4.76
CA ARG A 4 -24.04 31.01 -5.75
C ARG A 4 -23.65 31.44 -7.16
N THR A 5 -23.98 32.67 -7.56
CA THR A 5 -23.61 33.26 -8.85
C THR A 5 -22.10 33.43 -9.01
N LYS A 6 -21.39 33.82 -7.94
CA LYS A 6 -19.92 33.96 -7.98
C LYS A 6 -19.23 32.62 -8.25
N ARG A 7 -19.73 31.54 -7.63
CA ARG A 7 -19.17 30.19 -7.79
C ARG A 7 -19.41 29.60 -9.18
N ILE A 8 -20.58 29.87 -9.76
CA ILE A 8 -20.90 29.45 -11.14
C ILE A 8 -20.00 30.18 -12.14
N LEU A 9 -19.83 31.49 -12.01
CA LEU A 9 -18.94 32.27 -12.88
C LEU A 9 -17.47 31.81 -12.79
N GLN A 10 -17.01 31.44 -11.58
CA GLN A 10 -15.65 30.93 -11.38
C GLN A 10 -15.46 29.55 -12.03
N LEU A 11 -16.47 28.66 -11.97
CA LEU A 11 -16.43 27.36 -12.65
C LEU A 11 -16.45 27.52 -14.17
N VAL A 12 -17.32 28.38 -14.71
CA VAL A 12 -17.39 28.63 -16.16
C VAL A 12 -16.05 29.19 -16.67
N LYS A 13 -15.42 30.11 -15.91
CA LYS A 13 -14.11 30.66 -16.27
C LYS A 13 -13.03 29.57 -16.37
N HIS A 14 -12.96 28.65 -15.39
CA HIS A 14 -12.03 27.52 -15.43
C HIS A 14 -12.30 26.54 -16.58
N ILE A 15 -13.57 26.29 -16.93
CA ILE A 15 -13.93 25.41 -18.05
C ILE A 15 -13.46 26.05 -19.37
N THR A 16 -13.71 27.34 -19.58
CA THR A 16 -13.29 28.04 -20.81
C THR A 16 -11.78 28.23 -20.94
N GLU A 17 -11.03 28.20 -19.83
CA GLU A 17 -9.56 28.27 -19.87
C GLU A 17 -8.92 26.93 -20.29
N ASN A 18 -9.59 25.80 -20.07
CA ASN A 18 -9.11 24.47 -20.52
C ASN A 18 -9.27 24.25 -22.03
N GLU A 19 -10.23 24.89 -22.68
CA GLU A 19 -10.50 24.74 -24.13
C GLU A 19 -9.54 25.59 -25.02
N ARG A 20 -8.63 26.38 -24.43
CA ARG A 20 -7.66 27.20 -25.17
C ARG A 20 -6.28 26.58 -25.38
N ASN A 21 -6.06 25.32 -24.97
CA ASN A 21 -4.74 24.68 -25.06
C ASN A 21 -4.38 24.10 -26.44
N ASP A 22 -5.23 24.24 -27.47
CA ASP A 22 -4.94 23.72 -28.82
C ASP A 22 -4.06 24.66 -29.68
N ASN A 23 -3.65 25.81 -29.15
CA ASN A 23 -2.79 26.77 -29.86
C ASN A 23 -1.44 27.01 -29.15
N LEU A 24 -0.77 25.96 -28.67
CA LEU A 24 0.64 26.07 -28.30
C LEU A 24 1.47 26.39 -29.55
N THR A 25 2.38 27.36 -29.44
CA THR A 25 3.34 27.65 -30.52
C THR A 25 4.23 26.43 -30.77
N GLN A 26 4.70 26.28 -32.02
CA GLN A 26 5.54 25.16 -32.42
C GLN A 26 6.78 24.99 -31.53
N ASP A 27 7.36 26.11 -31.07
CA ASP A 27 8.51 26.12 -30.15
C ASP A 27 8.17 25.54 -28.77
N GLN A 28 6.99 25.86 -28.22
CA GLN A 28 6.54 25.31 -26.94
C GLN A 28 6.25 23.82 -27.03
N LYS A 29 5.76 23.36 -28.18
CA LYS A 29 5.55 21.92 -28.44
C LYS A 29 6.89 21.18 -28.47
N ALA A 30 7.89 21.72 -29.17
CA ALA A 30 9.24 21.14 -29.22
C ALA A 30 9.88 21.07 -27.82
N GLU A 31 9.68 22.09 -27.00
CA GLU A 31 10.18 22.11 -25.61
C GLU A 31 9.52 21.02 -24.73
N GLN A 32 8.23 20.72 -24.94
CA GLN A 32 7.52 19.64 -24.22
C GLN A 32 7.82 18.24 -24.77
N GLU A 33 8.24 18.11 -26.03
CA GLU A 33 8.59 16.82 -26.63
C GLU A 33 9.85 16.20 -25.98
N LEU A 34 10.83 17.03 -25.60
CA LEU A 34 12.07 16.57 -24.97
C LEU A 34 11.85 15.84 -23.61
N PRO A 35 11.16 16.42 -22.61
CA PRO A 35 10.89 15.73 -21.35
C PRO A 35 9.99 14.51 -21.54
N HIS A 36 9.05 14.56 -22.49
CA HIS A 36 8.20 13.41 -22.82
C HIS A 36 9.03 12.24 -23.39
N LYS A 37 9.93 12.52 -24.34
CA LYS A 37 10.84 11.50 -24.88
C LYS A 37 11.71 10.89 -23.77
N LYS A 38 12.29 11.72 -22.90
CA LYS A 38 13.08 11.27 -21.75
C LYS A 38 12.25 10.42 -20.77
N HIS A 39 10.98 10.75 -20.58
CA HIS A 39 10.07 9.94 -19.77
C HIS A 39 9.84 8.56 -20.40
N LEU A 40 9.59 8.49 -21.71
CA LEU A 40 9.38 7.23 -22.43
C LEU A 40 10.63 6.33 -22.37
N GLU A 41 11.82 6.92 -22.53
CA GLU A 41 13.10 6.21 -22.42
C GLU A 41 13.26 5.58 -21.02
N ARG A 42 13.13 6.38 -19.96
CA ARG A 42 13.17 5.88 -18.57
C ARG A 42 12.15 4.79 -18.29
N LYS A 43 10.94 4.92 -18.87
CA LYS A 43 9.87 3.93 -18.72
C LYS A 43 10.25 2.61 -19.38
N GLU A 44 10.91 2.66 -20.53
CA GLU A 44 11.36 1.47 -21.23
C GLU A 44 12.55 0.81 -20.54
N ASP A 45 13.49 1.60 -20.02
CA ASP A 45 14.61 1.09 -19.22
C ASP A 45 14.11 0.39 -17.95
N ALA A 46 13.15 1.00 -17.24
CA ALA A 46 12.54 0.38 -16.07
C ALA A 46 11.83 -0.95 -16.40
N ARG A 47 11.20 -1.07 -17.58
CA ARG A 47 10.61 -2.33 -18.04
C ARG A 47 11.67 -3.39 -18.30
N LYS A 48 12.76 -3.02 -18.98
CA LYS A 48 13.88 -3.93 -19.25
C LYS A 48 14.53 -4.42 -17.96
N CYS A 49 14.78 -3.55 -16.98
CA CYS A 49 15.30 -3.95 -15.68
C CYS A 49 14.39 -4.97 -14.99
N ARG A 50 13.08 -4.69 -14.94
CA ARG A 50 12.10 -5.62 -14.37
C ARG A 50 12.07 -6.97 -15.08
N ASP A 51 12.14 -6.97 -16.41
CA ASP A 51 12.10 -8.20 -17.19
C ASP A 51 13.41 -9.00 -17.03
N ASN A 52 14.55 -8.33 -16.84
CA ASN A 52 15.82 -8.96 -16.48
C ASN A 52 15.76 -9.58 -15.07
N ASP A 53 15.24 -8.86 -14.08
CA ASP A 53 15.10 -9.38 -12.71
C ASP A 53 14.23 -10.64 -12.69
N LYS A 54 13.15 -10.64 -13.48
CA LYS A 54 12.29 -11.81 -13.68
C LYS A 54 13.06 -12.98 -14.31
N HIS A 55 13.94 -12.73 -15.27
CA HIS A 55 14.77 -13.78 -15.87
C HIS A 55 15.77 -14.35 -14.87
N VAL A 56 16.45 -13.49 -14.10
CA VAL A 56 17.41 -13.90 -13.06
C VAL A 56 16.73 -14.77 -12.00
N ALA A 57 15.51 -14.44 -11.59
CA ALA A 57 14.71 -15.23 -10.66
C ALA A 57 14.22 -16.56 -11.26
N GLN A 58 14.07 -16.65 -12.59
CA GLN A 58 13.73 -17.92 -13.26
C GLN A 58 14.92 -18.87 -13.34
N GLU A 59 16.13 -18.34 -13.52
CA GLU A 59 17.36 -19.14 -13.58
C GLU A 59 17.85 -19.59 -12.20
N ASN A 60 17.63 -18.78 -11.17
CA ASN A 60 18.15 -19.02 -9.82
C ASN A 60 17.01 -19.25 -8.83
N SER A 61 16.91 -20.48 -8.30
CA SER A 61 15.88 -20.84 -7.31
C SER A 61 15.97 -20.06 -5.98
N ASP A 62 17.13 -19.48 -5.70
CA ASP A 62 17.39 -18.73 -4.47
C ASP A 62 16.94 -17.27 -4.57
N VAL A 63 16.62 -16.79 -5.78
CA VAL A 63 16.18 -15.42 -6.03
C VAL A 63 14.66 -15.42 -6.27
N LEU A 64 13.93 -14.68 -5.45
CA LEU A 64 12.50 -14.48 -5.58
C LEU A 64 12.22 -13.07 -6.11
N ASP A 65 11.51 -12.97 -7.24
CA ASP A 65 11.01 -11.70 -7.78
C ASP A 65 9.51 -11.53 -7.46
N PHE A 66 9.14 -10.36 -6.96
CA PHE A 66 7.76 -9.98 -6.67
C PHE A 66 7.45 -8.62 -7.27
N ASN A 67 6.55 -8.60 -8.25
CA ASN A 67 6.07 -7.38 -8.88
C ASN A 67 4.63 -7.06 -8.41
N PHE A 68 4.47 -5.93 -7.71
CA PHE A 68 3.16 -5.45 -7.24
C PHE A 68 2.61 -4.36 -8.16
N ASP A 69 1.46 -4.61 -8.78
CA ASP A 69 0.70 -3.56 -9.44
C ASP A 69 -0.17 -2.81 -8.43
N LEU A 70 0.33 -1.66 -7.96
CA LEU A 70 -0.37 -0.82 -6.99
C LEU A 70 -1.68 -0.22 -7.53
N GLN A 71 -1.90 -0.17 -8.86
CA GLN A 71 -3.18 0.29 -9.41
C GLN A 71 -4.32 -0.69 -9.12
N SER A 72 -4.00 -1.97 -8.94
CA SER A 72 -4.97 -3.00 -8.58
C SER A 72 -5.25 -3.05 -7.08
N VAL A 73 -4.25 -2.73 -6.26
CA VAL A 73 -4.32 -2.82 -4.79
C VAL A 73 -5.00 -1.58 -4.19
N VAL A 74 -4.75 -0.41 -4.78
CA VAL A 74 -5.49 0.80 -4.40
C VAL A 74 -6.78 0.79 -5.19
N SER A 75 -7.90 0.53 -4.49
CA SER A 75 -9.27 0.70 -5.00
C SER A 75 -9.50 2.16 -5.34
N THR A 76 -8.87 2.66 -6.40
CA THR A 76 -8.99 4.04 -6.84
C THR A 76 -10.36 4.10 -7.51
N PRO A 77 -11.35 4.78 -6.89
CA PRO A 77 -12.70 4.79 -7.44
C PRO A 77 -12.65 5.37 -8.84
N LYS A 78 -12.97 4.56 -9.85
CA LYS A 78 -13.06 4.99 -11.24
C LYS A 78 -14.41 5.70 -11.44
N GLY A 79 -14.44 7.00 -11.15
CA GLY A 79 -15.58 7.88 -11.45
C GLY A 79 -15.48 8.47 -12.86
N PRO A 80 -16.60 8.71 -13.57
CA PRO A 80 -16.58 9.20 -14.97
C PRO A 80 -15.99 10.58 -15.22
N ALA A 81 -15.66 11.39 -14.20
CA ALA A 81 -15.40 12.82 -14.46
C ALA A 81 -14.46 13.58 -13.50
N VAL A 82 -13.72 12.93 -12.59
CA VAL A 82 -12.80 13.68 -11.71
C VAL A 82 -11.52 12.91 -11.48
N VAL A 83 -10.41 13.46 -11.96
CA VAL A 83 -9.05 13.05 -11.55
C VAL A 83 -8.91 13.40 -10.07
N PHE A 84 -9.17 12.43 -9.20
CA PHE A 84 -8.97 12.60 -7.76
C PHE A 84 -7.46 12.57 -7.48
N ASN A 85 -6.88 13.74 -7.22
CA ASN A 85 -5.51 13.84 -6.72
C ASN A 85 -5.50 13.41 -5.25
N PHE A 86 -5.27 12.13 -5.02
CA PHE A 86 -5.04 11.62 -3.66
C PHE A 86 -3.61 11.93 -3.23
N LYS A 87 -3.45 12.94 -2.36
CA LYS A 87 -2.20 13.22 -1.66
C LYS A 87 -2.05 12.17 -0.54
N ASN A 88 -1.54 11.01 -0.90
CA ASN A 88 -1.39 9.90 0.04
C ASN A 88 -0.10 10.07 0.86
N GLU A 89 -0.22 10.56 2.10
CA GLU A 89 0.73 10.23 3.15
C GLU A 89 0.47 8.78 3.56
N ILE A 90 1.23 7.85 2.99
CA ILE A 90 1.11 6.43 3.32
C ILE A 90 1.77 6.20 4.68
N LYS A 91 1.00 6.31 5.76
CA LYS A 91 1.30 5.63 7.03
C LYS A 91 0.77 4.20 6.92
N CYS A 92 1.59 3.31 6.37
CA CYS A 92 1.34 1.87 6.41
C CYS A 92 1.39 1.37 7.87
N SER A 93 0.23 1.28 8.51
CA SER A 93 0.05 0.36 9.64
C SER A 93 -0.69 -0.87 9.10
N MET A 94 0.01 -1.99 9.08
CA MET A 94 -0.50 -3.27 8.60
C MET A 94 -1.59 -3.77 9.54
N ALA A 95 -2.85 -3.49 9.21
CA ALA A 95 -4.01 -4.12 9.81
C ALA A 95 -4.86 -4.77 8.71
N ASN A 96 -5.05 -6.08 8.82
CA ASN A 96 -5.70 -6.98 7.86
C ASN A 96 -7.03 -6.45 7.30
N PRO A 97 -7.18 -6.22 5.97
CA PRO A 97 -8.48 -5.99 5.39
C PRO A 97 -9.22 -7.33 5.15
N PRO A 98 -10.55 -7.39 5.39
CA PRO A 98 -11.36 -8.56 5.09
C PRO A 98 -11.56 -8.70 3.57
N PHE A 99 -11.43 -9.94 3.10
CA PHE A 99 -11.59 -10.41 1.73
C PHE A 99 -12.82 -9.81 1.02
N CYS A 100 -12.60 -9.20 -0.14
CA CYS A 100 -13.68 -8.90 -1.09
C CYS A 100 -13.70 -9.95 -2.20
N ASN A 101 -14.78 -10.72 -2.20
CA ASN A 101 -15.07 -11.84 -3.08
C ASN A 101 -15.71 -11.34 -4.39
N LYS A 102 -15.18 -11.74 -5.54
CA LYS A 102 -15.84 -11.53 -6.85
C LYS A 102 -15.75 -12.80 -7.69
N ASN A 103 -16.83 -13.57 -7.64
CA ASN A 103 -17.47 -14.30 -8.75
C ASN A 103 -16.60 -14.60 -9.99
N SER A 104 -15.62 -15.48 -9.86
CA SER A 104 -15.12 -16.25 -11.00
C SER A 104 -15.77 -17.63 -10.95
N LYS A 105 -16.62 -17.92 -11.93
CA LYS A 105 -17.12 -19.27 -12.20
C LYS A 105 -15.99 -20.07 -12.84
N GLU A 106 -14.98 -20.45 -12.06
CA GLU A 106 -14.07 -21.53 -12.43
C GLU A 106 -14.52 -22.79 -11.72
N THR A 107 -15.12 -23.72 -12.48
CA THR A 107 -15.27 -25.11 -12.07
C THR A 107 -13.89 -25.77 -12.11
N ARG A 108 -13.11 -25.57 -11.04
CA ARG A 108 -11.91 -26.38 -10.77
C ARG A 108 -12.22 -27.28 -9.60
N ASP A 109 -12.34 -28.56 -9.93
CA ASP A 109 -12.34 -29.66 -8.97
C ASP A 109 -11.08 -29.55 -8.11
N SER A 110 -11.27 -29.08 -6.87
CA SER A 110 -10.20 -28.63 -5.99
C SER A 110 -10.31 -29.39 -4.67
N THR A 111 -10.02 -30.68 -4.70
CA THR A 111 -9.62 -31.43 -3.49
C THR A 111 -8.21 -31.01 -3.04
N LYS A 112 -7.93 -29.71 -2.97
CA LYS A 112 -6.73 -29.20 -2.30
C LYS A 112 -7.01 -29.25 -0.81
N LYS A 113 -6.29 -30.13 -0.11
CA LYS A 113 -6.22 -30.13 1.35
C LYS A 113 -5.94 -28.69 1.79
N LYS A 114 -6.72 -28.19 2.75
CA LYS A 114 -6.44 -26.90 3.39
C LYS A 114 -5.12 -27.05 4.15
N GLU A 115 -4.00 -26.78 3.47
CA GLU A 115 -2.72 -26.59 4.14
C GLU A 115 -2.88 -25.41 5.08
N GLN A 116 -2.97 -25.72 6.37
CA GLN A 116 -2.86 -24.67 7.36
C GLN A 116 -1.42 -24.21 7.38
N PRO A 117 -1.16 -22.89 7.38
CA PRO A 117 0.19 -22.37 7.42
C PRO A 117 0.94 -22.97 8.60
N GLU A 118 2.16 -23.46 8.33
CA GLU A 118 3.02 -24.01 9.38
C GLU A 118 3.38 -22.89 10.36
N LYS A 119 3.32 -23.19 11.67
CA LYS A 119 3.66 -22.23 12.70
C LYS A 119 5.15 -21.95 12.65
N THR A 120 5.53 -20.74 12.25
CA THR A 120 6.93 -20.32 12.12
C THR A 120 7.67 -20.28 13.48
N TYR A 121 6.94 -20.14 14.58
CA TYR A 121 7.51 -20.13 15.93
C TYR A 121 7.28 -21.46 16.64
N GLN A 122 8.36 -22.09 17.07
CA GLN A 122 8.31 -23.33 17.86
C GLN A 122 7.77 -23.08 19.27
N ASN A 123 8.07 -21.92 19.84
CA ASN A 123 7.72 -21.56 21.21
C ASN A 123 6.85 -20.30 21.26
N SER A 124 5.96 -20.22 22.25
CA SER A 124 5.18 -19.01 22.52
C SER A 124 6.10 -17.83 22.81
N LEU A 125 5.89 -16.70 22.13
CA LEU A 125 6.65 -15.48 22.35
C LEU A 125 6.39 -14.95 23.76
N SER A 126 7.44 -14.87 24.57
CA SER A 126 7.39 -14.19 25.88
C SER A 126 7.44 -12.68 25.70
N ILE A 127 6.63 -11.97 26.49
CA ILE A 127 6.55 -10.51 26.51
C ILE A 127 6.97 -9.97 27.87
N THR A 128 7.28 -8.67 27.95
CA THR A 128 7.64 -8.03 29.22
C THR A 128 6.43 -7.86 30.13
N ASN A 129 6.66 -7.80 31.45
CA ASN A 129 5.60 -7.52 32.44
C ASN A 129 4.85 -6.22 32.15
N ALA A 130 5.57 -5.17 31.74
CA ALA A 130 4.99 -3.87 31.41
C ALA A 130 4.00 -4.00 30.23
N LYS A 131 4.40 -4.64 29.13
CA LYS A 131 3.51 -4.85 27.98
C LYS A 131 2.30 -5.73 28.30
N TYR A 132 2.49 -6.77 29.12
CA TYR A 132 1.37 -7.60 29.54
C TYR A 132 0.33 -6.80 30.35
N ALA A 133 0.78 -5.92 31.24
CA ALA A 133 -0.11 -5.05 32.01
C ALA A 133 -0.90 -4.08 31.10
N ASP A 134 -0.23 -3.48 30.12
CA ASP A 134 -0.88 -2.61 29.14
C ASP A 134 -1.92 -3.36 28.29
N LEU A 135 -1.58 -4.55 27.80
CA LEU A 135 -2.51 -5.41 27.05
C LEU A 135 -3.72 -5.82 27.90
N ALA A 136 -3.49 -6.15 29.18
CA ALA A 136 -4.56 -6.48 30.11
C ALA A 136 -5.48 -5.27 30.37
N LYS A 137 -4.92 -4.06 30.43
CA LYS A 137 -5.68 -2.82 30.53
C LYS A 137 -6.52 -2.58 29.27
N MET A 138 -5.94 -2.70 28.08
CA MET A 138 -6.67 -2.57 26.81
C MET A 138 -7.80 -3.59 26.64
N CYS A 139 -7.66 -4.79 27.22
CA CYS A 139 -8.74 -5.77 27.27
C CYS A 139 -9.89 -5.30 28.20
N LYS A 140 -9.57 -4.69 29.34
CA LYS A 140 -10.58 -4.15 30.29
C LYS A 140 -11.31 -2.94 29.71
N ASP A 141 -10.57 -2.05 29.06
CA ASP A 141 -11.10 -0.81 28.48
C ASP A 141 -11.97 -1.06 27.22
N GLY A 142 -11.96 -2.28 26.69
CA GLY A 142 -12.72 -2.65 25.49
C GLY A 142 -12.08 -2.21 24.18
N THR A 143 -10.89 -1.58 24.23
CA THR A 143 -10.09 -1.23 23.05
C THR A 143 -9.75 -2.47 22.22
N ILE A 144 -9.48 -3.60 22.88
CA ILE A 144 -9.32 -4.91 22.23
C ILE A 144 -10.66 -5.66 22.27
N PRO A 145 -11.19 -6.12 21.11
CA PRO A 145 -12.41 -6.90 21.07
C PRO A 145 -12.37 -8.17 21.94
N ALA A 146 -13.49 -8.49 22.60
CA ALA A 146 -13.60 -9.62 23.54
C ALA A 146 -13.19 -10.97 22.94
N ILE A 147 -13.42 -11.17 21.63
CA ILE A 147 -13.01 -12.38 20.90
C ILE A 147 -11.50 -12.66 21.00
N HIS A 148 -10.67 -11.65 21.22
CA HIS A 148 -9.22 -11.78 21.30
C HIS A 148 -8.69 -11.82 22.75
N HIS A 149 -9.53 -11.63 23.77
CA HIS A 149 -9.07 -11.58 25.17
C HIS A 149 -8.41 -12.89 25.61
N HIS A 150 -8.92 -14.03 25.15
CA HIS A 150 -8.38 -15.36 25.48
C HIS A 150 -6.90 -15.47 25.07
N PHE A 151 -6.53 -14.91 23.92
CA PHE A 151 -5.18 -14.95 23.38
C PHE A 151 -4.23 -14.13 24.26
N TYR A 152 -4.57 -12.87 24.55
CA TYR A 152 -3.70 -11.97 25.31
C TYR A 152 -3.55 -12.39 26.78
N ARG A 153 -4.60 -12.95 27.40
CA ARG A 153 -4.54 -13.50 28.76
C ARG A 153 -3.69 -14.77 28.87
N GLY A 154 -3.49 -15.49 27.76
CA GLY A 154 -2.65 -16.69 27.72
C GLY A 154 -1.16 -16.43 27.56
N LEU A 155 -0.74 -15.16 27.36
CA LEU A 155 0.67 -14.81 27.20
C LEU A 155 1.42 -14.93 28.53
N LYS A 156 2.61 -15.53 28.50
CA LYS A 156 3.49 -15.65 29.67
C LYS A 156 4.42 -14.44 29.74
N PRO A 157 4.32 -13.59 30.78
CA PRO A 157 5.25 -12.49 30.92
C PRO A 157 6.60 -13.00 31.43
N ASN A 158 7.69 -12.37 30.98
CA ASN A 158 9.05 -12.69 31.38
C ASN A 158 9.74 -11.42 31.89
N ALA A 159 10.15 -11.41 33.15
CA ALA A 159 10.79 -10.27 33.80
C ALA A 159 12.20 -9.99 33.26
N ASN A 160 12.88 -11.00 32.71
CA ASN A 160 14.30 -10.92 32.33
C ASN A 160 14.51 -10.46 30.89
N LYS A 161 13.45 -10.23 30.12
CA LYS A 161 13.56 -9.84 28.72
C LYS A 161 13.71 -8.32 28.60
N LYS A 162 14.89 -7.86 28.20
CA LYS A 162 15.13 -6.45 27.88
C LYS A 162 14.58 -6.14 26.49
N GLU A 163 13.43 -5.49 26.43
CA GLU A 163 12.82 -5.00 25.19
C GLU A 163 13.49 -3.69 24.78
N ARG A 164 14.70 -3.79 24.26
CA ARG A 164 15.27 -2.72 23.45
C ARG A 164 15.39 -3.26 22.04
N LEU A 165 14.71 -2.60 21.11
CA LEU A 165 15.15 -2.66 19.73
C LEU A 165 16.60 -2.19 19.70
N PRO A 166 17.47 -2.78 18.87
CA PRO A 166 18.80 -2.20 18.65
C PRO A 166 18.61 -0.73 18.29
N GLU A 167 19.34 0.14 18.99
CA GLU A 167 19.36 1.55 18.63
C GLU A 167 19.90 1.65 17.20
N PRO A 168 19.32 2.50 16.33
CA PRO A 168 19.88 2.68 14.99
C PRO A 168 21.35 3.10 15.14
N ASN A 169 22.26 2.42 14.44
CA ASN A 169 23.65 2.88 14.35
C ASN A 169 23.65 4.18 13.54
N PHE A 170 23.89 5.32 14.19
CA PHE A 170 23.96 6.63 13.53
C PHE A 170 25.41 7.00 13.13
N ASP A 171 26.33 6.03 13.10
CA ASP A 171 27.78 6.27 12.98
C ASP A 171 28.33 6.22 11.54
N GLU A 172 27.54 6.50 10.50
CA GLU A 172 28.04 6.62 9.12
C GLU A 172 27.74 8.02 8.56
N GLU A 173 28.67 8.96 8.79
CA GLU A 173 28.80 10.24 8.08
C GLU A 173 30.20 10.39 7.48
#